data_AF-A0A819NZY3-F1
#
_entry.id   AF-A0A819NZY3-F1
#
_cell.length_a   1.000
_cell.length_b   1.000
_cell.length_c   1.000
_cell.angle_alpha   90.00
_cell.angle_beta   90.00
_cell.angle_gamma   90.00
#
_symmetry.space_group_name_H-M   'P 1'
#
loop_
_entity.id
_entity.type
_entity.pdbx_description
1 polymer ?
#
loop_
_entity_poly.entity_id
_entity_poly.type
_entity_poly.pdbx_seq_one_letter_code
_entity_poly.pdbx_strand_id
1 'polypeptide(L)'
;MILKLTAKQLLRRCLRGITQNSNESLNSVVWSILTKSKHHGFHAVRGSAALAAMYFNSGSSILIDYFKQHGIKTSEALLKHLFEKDKKRIINLKNNNEQRQNRIKKKASDRENSIKAASDVVDYNPGGFNY
;
A
#
# COMPACT_ATOMS: atom_id res chain seq x y z
N MET A 1 -14.86 17.73 13.32
CA MET A 1 -15.89 16.68 13.37
C MET A 1 -15.25 15.33 13.06
N ILE A 2 -15.12 14.43 14.06
CA ILE A 2 -14.50 13.11 13.87
C ILE A 2 -15.52 12.20 13.18
N LEU A 3 -15.20 11.73 11.98
CA LEU A 3 -16.02 10.74 11.28
C LEU A 3 -15.83 9.37 11.93
N LYS A 4 -16.93 8.75 12.39
CA LYS A 4 -16.91 7.37 12.87
C LYS A 4 -16.48 6.43 11.74
N LEU A 5 -15.61 5.45 12.03
CA LEU A 5 -15.12 4.48 11.04
C LEU A 5 -16.25 3.70 10.35
N THR A 6 -17.42 3.61 11.00
CA THR A 6 -18.63 2.95 10.48
C THR A 6 -19.45 3.81 9.53
N ALA A 7 -19.05 5.06 9.25
CA ALA A 7 -19.79 5.92 8.34
C ALA A 7 -19.84 5.31 6.92
N LYS A 8 -21.04 5.25 6.33
CA LYS A 8 -21.27 4.66 4.98
C LYS A 8 -20.33 5.23 3.91
N GLN A 9 -19.98 6.52 3.99
CA GLN A 9 -19.02 7.13 3.07
C GLN A 9 -17.61 6.55 3.17
N LEU A 10 -17.17 6.18 4.38
CA LEU A 10 -15.86 5.57 4.63
C LEU A 10 -15.88 4.10 4.17
N LEU A 11 -16.93 3.36 4.52
CA LEU A 11 -17.14 1.96 4.10
C LEU A 11 -17.21 1.80 2.58
N ARG A 12 -17.80 2.76 1.86
CA ARG A 12 -17.80 2.76 0.39
C ARG A 12 -16.40 2.78 -0.23
N ARG A 13 -15.39 3.31 0.47
CA ARG A 13 -13.98 3.27 0.01
C ARG A 13 -13.40 1.86 0.13
N CYS A 14 -13.87 1.04 1.08
CA CYS A 14 -13.43 -0.35 1.27
C CYS A 14 -13.89 -1.28 0.13
N LEU A 15 -15.02 -1.00 -0.51
CA LEU A 15 -15.57 -1.79 -1.63
C LEU A 15 -14.61 -1.86 -2.83
N ARG A 16 -13.73 -0.86 -2.96
CA ARG A 16 -12.70 -0.85 -4.02
C ARG A 16 -11.61 -1.91 -3.80
N GLY A 17 -11.51 -2.53 -2.62
CA GLY A 17 -10.45 -3.50 -2.29
C GLY A 17 -9.06 -2.85 -2.27
N ILE A 18 -9.03 -1.55 -2.00
CA ILE A 18 -7.81 -0.76 -1.80
C ILE A 18 -7.57 -0.76 -0.29
N THR A 19 -6.33 -0.95 0.14
CA THR A 19 -6.01 -0.84 1.58
C THR A 19 -6.40 0.57 2.03
N GLN A 20 -7.22 0.67 3.07
CA GLN A 20 -7.59 1.98 3.64
C GLN A 20 -6.43 2.59 4.43
N ASN A 21 -5.43 1.79 4.76
CA ASN A 21 -4.45 2.12 5.77
C ASN A 21 -3.06 2.29 5.15
N SER A 22 -2.75 3.50 4.70
CA SER A 22 -1.37 3.88 4.36
C SER A 22 -0.41 3.70 5.55
N ASN A 23 -0.90 3.56 6.79
CA ASN A 23 -0.04 3.30 7.93
C ASN A 23 0.47 1.86 7.95
N GLU A 24 -0.15 0.91 7.24
CA GLU A 24 0.38 -0.47 7.18
C GLU A 24 1.75 -0.52 6.52
N SER A 25 1.96 0.25 5.44
CA SER A 25 3.24 0.30 4.76
C SER A 25 4.31 1.00 5.60
N LEU A 26 3.97 2.10 6.28
CA LEU A 26 4.89 2.78 7.20
C LEU A 26 5.23 1.91 8.41
N ASN A 27 4.24 1.26 9.02
CA ASN A 27 4.44 0.37 10.15
C ASN A 27 5.39 -0.77 9.78
N SER A 28 5.25 -1.36 8.59
CA SER A 28 6.19 -2.38 8.12
C SER A 28 7.64 -1.89 8.12
N VAL A 29 7.87 -0.63 7.73
CA VAL A 29 9.21 -0.01 7.78
C VAL A 29 9.69 0.18 9.22
N VAL A 30 8.86 0.73 10.11
CA VAL A 30 9.19 0.90 11.54
C VAL A 30 9.66 -0.43 12.14
N TRP A 31 8.92 -1.51 11.87
CA TRP A 31 9.22 -2.84 12.38
C TRP A 31 10.34 -3.57 11.65
N SER A 32 10.81 -3.04 10.51
CA SER A 32 12.04 -3.49 9.86
C SER A 32 13.28 -2.88 10.50
N ILE A 33 13.13 -1.73 11.17
CA ILE A 33 14.20 -1.05 11.93
C ILE A 33 14.26 -1.62 13.36
N LEU A 34 13.10 -1.77 14.01
CA LEU A 34 12.99 -2.39 15.34
C LEU A 34 12.21 -3.69 15.27
N THR A 35 12.73 -4.76 15.86
CA THR A 35 12.03 -6.05 15.86
C THR A 35 10.81 -6.03 16.80
N LYS A 36 9.64 -6.49 16.33
CA LYS A 36 8.45 -6.59 17.20
C LYS A 36 8.61 -7.58 18.36
N SER A 37 9.51 -8.55 18.22
CA SER A 37 9.75 -9.61 19.19
C SER A 37 10.49 -9.13 20.44
N LYS A 38 10.99 -7.89 20.46
CA LYS A 38 11.74 -7.32 21.59
C LYS A 38 11.04 -6.07 22.11
N HIS A 39 11.10 -5.89 23.42
CA HIS A 39 10.73 -4.63 24.04
C HIS A 39 11.75 -3.55 23.67
N HIS A 40 11.27 -2.35 23.38
CA HIS A 40 12.09 -1.19 23.06
C HIS A 40 11.60 -0.01 23.90
N GLY A 41 12.54 0.76 24.46
CA GLY A 41 12.21 1.97 25.21
C GLY A 41 11.58 3.06 24.33
N PHE A 42 10.87 3.99 24.96
CA PHE A 42 10.15 5.07 24.27
C PHE A 42 11.01 5.86 23.27
N HIS A 43 12.23 6.25 23.66
CA HIS A 43 13.13 7.02 22.80
C HIS A 43 13.56 6.25 21.54
N ALA A 44 13.79 4.94 21.67
CA ALA A 44 14.14 4.10 20.53
C ALA A 44 12.96 4.01 19.55
N VAL A 45 11.75 3.74 20.05
CA VAL A 45 10.54 3.68 19.21
C VAL A 45 10.29 5.02 18.51
N ARG A 46 10.42 6.14 19.23
CA ARG A 46 10.26 7.49 18.67
C ARG A 46 11.29 7.78 17.56
N GLY A 47 12.56 7.49 17.82
CA GLY A 47 13.64 7.68 16.84
C GLY A 47 13.44 6.82 15.59
N SER A 48 13.11 5.55 15.78
CA SER A 48 12.86 4.62 14.66
C SER A 48 11.62 4.99 13.87
N ALA A 49 10.57 5.53 14.49
CA ALA A 49 9.40 6.04 13.77
C ALA A 49 9.76 7.23 12.88
N ALA A 50 10.55 8.18 13.38
CA ALA A 50 11.04 9.32 12.60
C ALA A 50 11.93 8.85 11.43
N LEU A 51 12.90 7.96 11.70
CA LEU A 51 13.79 7.41 10.68
C LEU A 51 13.02 6.61 9.62
N ALA A 52 12.03 5.82 10.04
CA ALA A 52 11.16 5.07 9.13
C ALA A 52 10.36 6.00 8.22
N ALA A 53 9.82 7.10 8.74
CA ALA A 53 9.09 8.08 7.94
C ALA A 53 10.00 8.74 6.88
N MET A 54 11.22 9.13 7.28
CA MET A 54 12.21 9.69 6.36
C MET A 54 12.63 8.67 5.29
N TYR A 55 12.97 7.44 5.71
CA TYR A 55 13.36 6.36 4.81
C TYR A 55 12.22 5.96 3.84
N PHE A 56 10.98 5.92 4.33
CA PHE A 56 9.81 5.61 3.51
C PHE A 56 9.67 6.60 2.34
N ASN A 57 9.85 7.91 2.62
CA ASN A 57 9.69 8.95 1.61
C ASN A 57 10.90 9.10 0.68
N SER A 58 12.10 9.03 1.23
CA SER A 58 13.31 9.43 0.49
C SER A 58 14.25 8.27 0.15
N GLY A 59 13.99 7.08 0.68
CA GLY A 59 14.83 5.89 0.45
C GLY A 59 16.13 5.91 1.23
N SER A 60 17.11 5.18 0.72
CA SER A 60 18.36 4.86 1.41
C SER A 60 19.34 6.02 1.54
N SER A 61 19.14 7.13 0.81
CA SER A 61 19.93 8.36 0.98
C SER A 61 19.88 8.87 2.42
N ILE A 62 18.71 8.82 3.06
CA ILE A 62 18.51 9.25 4.46
C ILE A 62 19.34 8.42 5.41
N LEU A 63 19.49 7.11 5.17
CA LEU A 63 20.29 6.25 6.03
C LEU A 63 21.78 6.57 5.89
N ILE A 64 22.23 6.87 4.66
CA ILE A 64 23.62 7.26 4.40
C ILE A 64 23.93 8.58 5.11
N ASP A 65 23.05 9.56 5.01
CA ASP A 65 23.22 10.86 5.67
C ASP A 65 23.18 10.72 7.19
N TYR A 66 22.26 9.91 7.72
CA TYR A 66 22.18 9.57 9.14
C TYR A 66 23.49 8.94 9.66
N PHE A 67 24.05 7.97 8.93
CA PHE A 67 25.31 7.35 9.31
C PHE A 67 26.46 8.35 9.32
N LYS A 68 26.55 9.21 8.28
CA LYS A 68 27.58 10.26 8.22
C LYS A 68 27.47 11.25 9.37
N GLN A 69 26.26 11.72 9.68
CA GLN A 69 26.01 12.65 10.78
C GLN A 69 26.41 12.08 12.15
N HIS A 70 26.29 10.76 12.33
CA HIS A 70 26.68 10.07 13.56
C HIS A 70 28.11 9.49 13.51
N GLY A 71 28.93 9.86 12.53
CA GLY A 71 30.32 9.40 12.43
C GLY A 71 30.50 7.92 12.09
N ILE A 72 29.45 7.25 11.62
CA ILE A 72 29.49 5.85 11.20
C ILE A 72 30.03 5.80 9.77
N LYS A 73 31.17 5.13 9.59
CA LYS A 73 31.76 4.93 8.25
C LYS A 73 30.89 4.02 7.41
N THR A 74 30.43 4.50 6.27
CA THR A 74 29.71 3.70 5.27
C THR A 74 30.71 2.96 4.38
N SER A 75 30.70 1.63 4.40
CA SER A 75 31.52 0.82 3.48
C SER A 75 30.91 0.76 2.08
N GLU A 76 31.73 0.48 1.06
CA GLU A 76 31.25 0.33 -0.32
C GLU A 76 30.22 -0.80 -0.45
N ALA A 77 30.41 -1.90 0.27
CA ALA A 77 29.47 -3.01 0.33
C ALA A 77 28.10 -2.58 0.89
N LEU A 78 28.09 -1.77 1.96
CA LEU A 78 26.86 -1.22 2.52
C LEU A 78 26.14 -0.33 1.52
N LEU A 79 26.87 0.56 0.84
CA LEU A 79 26.30 1.45 -0.17
C LEU A 79 25.66 0.65 -1.31
N LYS A 80 26.37 -0.33 -1.87
CA LYS A 80 25.83 -1.23 -2.91
C LYS A 80 24.55 -1.94 -2.45
N HIS A 81 24.56 -2.48 -1.24
CA HIS A 81 23.38 -3.14 -0.67
C HIS A 81 22.18 -2.18 -0.52
N LEU A 82 22.42 -0.96 -0.04
CA LEU A 82 21.38 0.07 0.10
C LEU A 82 20.78 0.47 -1.25
N PHE A 83 21.62 0.67 -2.28
CA PHE A 83 21.15 0.96 -3.64
C PHE A 83 20.32 -0.18 -4.23
N GLU A 84 20.77 -1.43 -4.08
CA GLU A 84 20.01 -2.60 -4.55
C GLU A 84 18.67 -2.75 -3.80
N LYS A 85 18.65 -2.46 -2.50
CA LYS A 85 17.41 -2.45 -1.71
C LYS A 85 16.43 -1.40 -2.21
N ASP A 86 16.89 -0.19 -2.52
CA ASP A 86 16.05 0.86 -3.09
C ASP A 86 15.55 0.50 -4.49
N LYS A 87 16.40 -0.12 -5.33
CA LYS A 87 16.01 -0.60 -6.66
C LYS A 87 14.87 -1.62 -6.57
N LYS A 88 14.99 -2.62 -5.69
CA LYS A 88 13.92 -3.60 -5.41
C LYS A 88 12.65 -2.92 -4.90
N ARG A 89 12.77 -1.92 -4.02
CA ARG A 89 11.64 -1.14 -3.52
C ARG A 89 10.88 -0.47 -4.66
N ILE A 90 11.58 0.19 -5.60
CA ILE A 90 10.96 0.86 -6.75
C ILE A 90 10.28 -0.14 -7.70
N ILE A 91 10.94 -1.27 -7.98
CA ILE A 91 10.35 -2.34 -8.82
C ILE A 91 9.06 -2.87 -8.18
N ASN A 92 9.09 -3.18 -6.89
CA ASN A 92 7.91 -3.66 -6.18
C ASN A 92 6.77 -2.64 -6.18
N LEU A 93 7.07 -1.34 -6.05
CA LEU A 93 6.07 -0.28 -6.16
C LEU A 93 5.42 -0.24 -7.54
N LYS A 94 6.21 -0.36 -8.63
CA LYS A 94 5.69 -0.42 -9.99
C LYS A 94 4.77 -1.63 -10.18
N ASN A 95 5.22 -2.81 -9.78
CA ASN A 95 4.44 -4.06 -9.88
C ASN A 95 3.15 -3.99 -9.07
N ASN A 96 3.20 -3.48 -7.84
CA ASN A 96 2.02 -3.31 -6.99
C ASN A 96 1.02 -2.31 -7.60
N ASN A 97 1.51 -1.22 -8.20
CA ASN A 97 0.66 -0.25 -8.89
C ASN A 97 0.00 -0.87 -10.13
N GLU A 98 0.73 -1.64 -10.92
CA GLU A 98 0.20 -2.33 -12.09
C GLU A 98 -0.87 -3.37 -11.70
N GLN A 99 -0.56 -4.23 -10.72
CA GLN A 99 -1.53 -5.18 -10.17
C GLN A 99 -2.77 -4.47 -9.63
N ARG A 100 -2.59 -3.33 -8.95
CA ARG A 100 -3.69 -2.50 -8.47
C ARG A 100 -4.54 -1.97 -9.63
N GLN A 101 -3.94 -1.47 -10.70
CA GLN A 101 -4.67 -1.00 -11.88
C GLN A 101 -5.45 -2.13 -12.54
N ASN A 102 -4.84 -3.30 -12.69
CA ASN A 102 -5.50 -4.48 -13.27
C ASN A 102 -6.70 -4.94 -12.44
N ARG A 103 -6.59 -4.93 -11.10
CA ARG A 103 -7.72 -5.22 -10.20
C ARG A 103 -8.87 -4.22 -10.37
N ILE A 104 -8.56 -2.94 -10.54
CA ILE A 104 -9.58 -1.89 -10.76
C ILE A 104 -10.28 -2.10 -12.11
N LYS A 105 -9.52 -2.37 -13.18
CA LYS A 105 -10.07 -2.64 -14.52
C LYS A 105 -10.98 -3.88 -14.51
N LYS A 106 -10.54 -4.97 -13.88
CA LYS A 106 -11.34 -6.20 -13.75
C LYS A 106 -12.67 -5.93 -13.05
N LYS A 107 -12.65 -5.25 -11.89
CA LYS A 107 -13.88 -4.89 -11.17
C LYS A 107 -14.82 -3.98 -11.96
N ALA A 108 -14.28 -3.08 -12.79
CA ALA A 108 -15.09 -2.22 -13.66
C ALA A 108 -15.80 -3.05 -14.75
N SER A 109 -15.08 -3.97 -15.39
CA SER A 109 -15.64 -4.90 -16.37
C SER A 109 -16.68 -5.84 -15.74
N ASP A 110 -16.41 -6.42 -14.57
CA ASP A 110 -17.37 -7.28 -13.85
C ASP A 110 -18.67 -6.53 -13.54
N ARG A 111 -18.58 -5.24 -13.20
CA ARG A 111 -19.75 -4.39 -12.96
C ARG A 111 -20.52 -4.06 -14.23
N GLU A 112 -19.84 -3.82 -15.34
CA GLU A 112 -20.49 -3.58 -16.62
C GLU A 112 -21.22 -4.82 -17.12
N ASN A 113 -20.59 -5.99 -16.99
CA ASN A 113 -21.17 -7.28 -17.35
C ASN A 113 -22.39 -7.62 -16.47
N SER A 114 -22.36 -7.30 -15.17
CA SER A 114 -23.53 -7.53 -14.30
C SER A 114 -24.70 -6.59 -14.60
N ILE A 115 -24.43 -5.35 -15.05
CA ILE A 115 -25.47 -4.43 -15.51
C ILE A 115 -26.10 -4.94 -16.82
N LYS A 116 -25.29 -5.40 -17.79
CA LYS A 116 -25.79 -6.00 -19.05
C LYS A 116 -26.60 -7.26 -18.80
N ALA A 117 -26.11 -8.18 -17.97
CA ALA A 117 -26.86 -9.38 -17.61
C ALA A 117 -28.19 -9.05 -16.91
N ALA A 118 -28.25 -7.99 -16.10
CA ALA A 118 -29.49 -7.53 -15.48
C ALA A 118 -30.47 -6.88 -16.47
N SER A 119 -29.99 -6.20 -17.52
CA SER A 119 -30.87 -5.70 -18.59
C SER A 119 -31.42 -6.82 -19.46
N ASP A 120 -30.61 -7.84 -19.77
CA ASP A 120 -31.03 -8.97 -20.61
C ASP A 120 -32.13 -9.83 -19.95
N VAL A 121 -32.21 -9.85 -18.61
CA VAL A 121 -33.27 -10.52 -17.86
C VAL A 121 -34.61 -9.78 -17.94
N VAL A 122 -34.62 -8.46 -18.23
CA VAL A 122 -35.85 -7.67 -18.38
C VAL A 122 -36.50 -7.89 -19.75
N ASP A 123 -35.73 -8.26 -20.78
CA ASP A 123 -36.23 -8.57 -22.13
C ASP A 123 -36.81 -9.99 -22.27
N TYR A 124 -36.65 -10.85 -21.26
CA TYR A 124 -37.24 -12.19 -21.29
C TYR A 124 -38.73 -12.16 -20.91
N ASN A 125 -39.61 -12.21 -21.91
CA ASN A 125 -41.05 -12.40 -21.71
C ASN A 125 -41.47 -13.87 -21.98
N PRO A 126 -41.64 -14.72 -20.95
CA PRO A 126 -42.11 -16.09 -21.15
C PRO A 126 -43.58 -16.07 -21.62
N GLY A 127 -43.80 -16.45 -22.87
CA GLY A 127 -45.13 -16.50 -23.51
C GLY A 127 -45.27 -15.66 -24.79
N GLY A 128 -44.23 -14.93 -25.22
CA GLY A 128 -44.22 -14.12 -26.44
C GLY A 128 -43.99 -14.91 -27.73
N PHE A 129 -44.78 -15.95 -28.01
CA PHE A 129 -44.92 -16.50 -29.37
C PHE A 129 -46.32 -16.15 -29.85
N ASN A 130 -46.43 -15.12 -30.68
CA ASN A 130 -47.67 -14.84 -31.41
C ASN A 130 -47.77 -15.84 -32.57
N TYR A 131 -48.85 -16.60 -32.61
CA TYR A 131 -49.29 -17.39 -33.77
C TYR A 131 -49.70 -16.47 -34.93
#